data_AF-A0A9W6Y7S9-F1
#
_entry.id   AF-A0A9W6Y7S9-F1
#
_cell.length_a   1.000
_cell.length_b   1.000
_cell.length_c   1.000
_cell.angle_alpha   90.00
_cell.angle_beta   90.00
_cell.angle_gamma   90.00
#
_symmetry.space_group_name_H-M   'P 1'
#
loop_
_entity.id
_entity.type
_entity.pdbx_description
1 polymer ?
#
loop_
_entity_poly.entity_id
_entity_poly.type
_entity_poly.pdbx_seq_one_letter_code
_entity_poly.pdbx_strand_id
1 'polypeptide(L)'
;MALESPPTLASELTSLPAMSWKRFARDLHDGRIEQICILSDVEWMKTEEEELKQLVTEGADALSAKSKKERFGEQSWDSLKSRPLYEVLREYKDVLPDDIPAELPQDKGVQHEIDRVPGTKYCVTRQWSLPRERVKAIDDFFKKSS
;
A
#
# COMPACT_ATOMS: atom_id res chain seq x y z
N MET A 1 14.28 33.30 27.70
CA MET A 1 15.59 32.77 27.26
C MET A 1 15.29 31.95 26.03
N ALA A 2 15.70 32.41 24.85
CA ALA A 2 15.62 31.59 23.65
C ALA A 2 16.59 30.42 23.81
N LEU A 3 16.13 29.20 23.52
CA LEU A 3 16.97 28.02 23.58
C LEU A 3 17.70 27.94 22.23
N GLU A 4 18.94 28.45 22.15
CA GLU A 4 19.69 28.50 20.87
C GLU A 4 20.00 27.11 20.29
N SER A 5 19.96 26.05 21.11
CA SER A 5 20.19 24.67 20.68
C SER A 5 19.22 23.72 21.40
N PRO A 6 18.20 23.17 20.70
CA PRO A 6 17.34 22.14 21.28
C PRO A 6 18.14 20.86 21.60
N PRO A 7 17.89 20.22 22.77
CA PRO A 7 18.58 19.00 23.14
C PRO A 7 18.35 17.91 22.11
N THR A 8 19.44 17.27 21.68
CA THR A 8 19.43 16.27 20.61
C THR A 8 19.55 14.84 21.17
N LEU A 9 20.00 14.71 22.42
CA LEU A 9 20.16 13.42 23.09
C LEU A 9 19.04 13.16 24.10
N ALA A 10 18.64 11.89 24.21
CA ALA A 10 17.61 11.45 25.17
C ALA A 10 17.99 11.77 26.63
N SER A 11 19.27 11.67 26.98
CA SER A 11 19.79 12.00 28.31
C SER A 11 19.57 13.48 28.66
N GLU A 12 19.81 14.39 27.71
CA GLU A 12 19.58 15.83 27.87
C GLU A 12 18.08 16.14 28.03
N LEU A 13 17.22 15.47 27.26
CA LEU A 13 15.76 15.61 27.37
C LEU A 13 15.24 15.16 28.74
N THR A 14 15.71 14.02 29.27
CA THR A 14 15.28 13.52 30.58
C THR A 14 15.78 14.37 31.76
N SER A 15 16.76 15.24 31.51
CA SER A 15 17.29 16.17 32.52
C SER A 15 16.51 17.49 32.62
N LEU A 16 15.61 17.75 31.66
CA LEU A 16 14.81 18.97 31.65
C LEU A 16 13.77 18.99 32.78
N PRO A 17 13.50 20.17 33.37
CA PRO A 17 12.47 20.30 34.39
C PRO A 17 11.09 20.00 33.80
N ALA A 18 10.40 19.02 34.39
CA ALA A 18 9.03 18.69 34.01
C ALA A 18 8.06 19.80 34.47
N MET A 19 7.12 20.18 33.60
CA MET A 19 6.03 21.09 33.94
C MET A 19 4.68 20.38 33.82
N SER A 20 3.73 20.75 34.68
CA SER A 20 2.38 20.20 34.58
C SER A 20 1.62 20.80 33.39
N TRP A 21 0.73 20.01 32.79
CA TRP A 21 -0.11 20.44 31.66
C TRP A 21 -0.91 21.72 31.95
N LYS A 22 -1.46 21.86 33.17
CA LYS A 22 -2.21 23.05 33.59
C LYS A 22 -1.36 24.32 33.55
N ARG A 23 -0.09 24.22 33.94
CA ARG A 23 0.85 25.35 33.91
C ARG A 23 1.25 25.67 32.46
N PHE A 24 1.54 24.63 31.68
CA PHE A 24 1.86 24.76 30.26
C PHE A 24 0.76 25.49 29.50
N ALA A 25 -0.50 25.07 29.62
CA ALA A 25 -1.62 25.69 28.92
C ALA A 25 -1.82 27.17 29.29
N ARG A 26 -1.62 27.52 30.58
CA ARG A 26 -1.70 28.92 31.04
C ARG A 26 -0.57 29.77 30.49
N ASP A 27 0.67 29.27 30.57
CA ASP A 27 1.84 30.00 30.09
C ASP A 27 1.82 30.15 28.56
N LEU A 28 1.23 29.18 27.85
CA LEU A 28 0.97 29.28 26.41
C LEU A 28 -0.06 30.37 26.09
N HIS A 29 -1.19 30.39 26.81
CA HIS A 29 -2.24 31.39 26.62
C HIS A 29 -1.76 32.82 26.94
N ASP A 30 -0.95 32.96 27.99
CA ASP A 30 -0.40 34.25 28.43
C ASP A 30 0.79 34.72 27.56
N GLY A 31 1.15 33.98 26.50
CA GLY A 31 2.27 34.31 25.61
C GLY A 31 3.65 34.22 26.27
N ARG A 32 3.76 33.51 27.41
CA ARG A 32 5.03 33.30 28.14
C ARG A 32 5.90 32.21 27.51
N ILE A 33 5.34 31.40 26.61
CA ILE A 33 6.04 30.37 25.86
C ILE A 33 6.33 30.90 24.45
N GLU A 34 7.60 31.21 24.18
CA GLU A 34 8.06 31.75 22.89
C GLU A 34 8.35 30.65 21.86
N GLN A 35 8.62 29.41 22.30
CA GLN A 35 9.02 28.30 21.44
C GLN A 35 8.51 26.97 21.98
N ILE A 36 8.11 26.07 21.08
CA ILE A 36 7.75 24.68 21.35
C ILE A 36 8.55 23.80 20.40
N CYS A 37 9.21 22.78 20.94
CA CYS A 37 9.88 21.75 20.15
C CYS A 37 9.05 20.47 20.21
N ILE A 38 8.73 19.90 19.05
CA ILE A 38 8.04 18.62 18.92
C ILE A 38 9.09 17.58 18.56
N LEU A 39 9.22 16.55 19.39
CA LEU A 39 10.02 15.37 19.05
C LEU A 39 9.31 14.65 17.91
N SER A 40 9.93 14.67 16.74
CA SER A 40 9.54 13.84 15.61
C SER A 40 10.63 12.81 15.42
N ASP A 41 10.25 11.55 15.22
CA ASP A 41 11.19 10.49 14.89
C ASP A 41 11.55 10.62 13.41
N VAL A 42 12.37 11.63 13.09
CA VAL A 42 12.69 12.02 11.70
C VAL A 42 13.45 10.92 10.98
N GLU A 43 14.14 10.05 11.73
CA GLU A 43 14.89 8.91 11.20
C GLU A 43 13.95 7.81 10.69
N TRP A 44 12.85 7.56 11.39
CA TRP A 44 11.85 6.57 10.98
C TRP A 44 11.09 6.99 9.72
N MET A 45 10.65 8.25 9.65
CA MET A 45 9.91 8.76 8.49
C MET A 45 10.74 8.84 7.21
N LYS A 46 12.03 9.19 7.30
CA LYS A 46 12.91 9.25 6.12
C LYS A 46 13.17 7.86 5.55
N THR A 47 13.33 6.86 6.42
CA THR A 47 13.54 5.47 6.01
C THR A 47 12.31 4.93 5.29
N GLU A 48 11.10 5.11 5.84
CA GLU A 48 9.86 4.68 5.16
C GLU A 48 9.65 5.39 3.82
N GLU A 49 9.93 6.70 3.73
CA GLU A 49 9.70 7.46 2.50
C GLU A 49 10.68 7.05 1.38
N GLU A 50 11.95 6.80 1.70
CA GLU A 50 12.94 6.30 0.75
C GLU A 50 12.64 4.86 0.32
N GLU A 51 12.18 4.00 1.23
CA GLU A 51 11.78 2.62 0.93
C GLU A 51 10.51 2.54 0.08
N LEU A 52 9.52 3.40 0.34
CA LEU A 52 8.33 3.52 -0.51
C LEU A 52 8.70 3.99 -1.92
N LYS A 53 9.62 4.94 -2.04
CA LYS A 53 10.13 5.37 -3.35
C LYS A 53 10.83 4.23 -4.08
N GLN A 54 11.62 3.42 -3.38
CA GLN A 54 12.29 2.25 -3.94
C GLN A 54 11.30 1.16 -4.39
N LEU A 55 10.27 0.88 -3.59
CA LEU A 55 9.18 -0.05 -3.94
C LEU A 55 8.43 0.42 -5.19
N VAL A 56 8.17 1.72 -5.31
CA VAL A 56 7.48 2.31 -6.46
C VAL A 56 8.34 2.26 -7.72
N THR A 57 9.66 2.49 -7.63
CA THR A 57 10.56 2.38 -8.78
C THR A 57 10.77 0.92 -9.22
N GLU A 58 10.84 -0.03 -8.30
CA GLU A 58 10.89 -1.47 -8.61
C GLU A 58 9.57 -1.97 -9.24
N GLY A 59 8.43 -1.42 -8.80
CA GLY A 59 7.12 -1.69 -9.41
C GLY A 59 6.98 -1.14 -10.83
N ALA A 60 7.73 -0.09 -11.20
CA ALA A 60 7.71 0.48 -12.55
C ALA A 60 8.33 -0.46 -13.62
N ASP A 61 9.19 -1.38 -13.21
CA ASP A 61 9.77 -2.42 -14.07
C ASP A 61 8.73 -3.50 -14.48
N ALA A 62 7.49 -3.39 -13.98
CA ALA A 62 6.34 -4.17 -14.41
C ALA A 62 5.95 -3.94 -15.89
N LEU A 63 6.59 -3.05 -16.64
CA LEU A 63 6.42 -2.89 -18.09
C LEU A 63 7.29 -3.86 -18.92
N SER A 64 8.12 -4.68 -18.27
CA SER A 64 8.91 -5.74 -18.89
C SER A 64 8.05 -6.82 -19.57
N ALA A 65 8.56 -7.37 -20.68
CA ALA A 65 7.89 -8.37 -21.52
C ALA A 65 7.67 -9.74 -20.85
N LYS A 66 8.06 -9.91 -19.58
CA LYS A 66 7.88 -11.15 -18.80
C LYS A 66 6.41 -11.51 -18.62
N SER A 67 6.11 -12.81 -18.53
CA SER A 67 4.76 -13.29 -18.21
C SER A 67 4.30 -12.75 -16.84
N LYS A 68 2.99 -12.55 -16.65
CA LYS A 68 2.44 -12.07 -15.36
C LYS A 68 2.86 -12.98 -14.19
N LYS A 69 3.01 -14.29 -14.46
CA LYS A 69 3.42 -15.30 -13.48
C LYS A 69 4.90 -15.21 -13.11
N GLU A 70 5.80 -14.95 -14.07
CA GLU A 70 7.22 -14.70 -13.77
C GLU A 70 7.41 -13.44 -12.93
N ARG A 71 6.71 -12.35 -13.27
CA ARG A 71 6.77 -11.10 -12.49
C ARG A 71 6.36 -11.33 -11.03
N PHE A 72 5.29 -12.10 -10.82
CA PHE A 72 4.81 -12.44 -9.48
C PHE A 72 5.77 -13.39 -8.74
N GLY A 73 6.39 -14.33 -9.44
CA GLY A 73 7.36 -15.27 -8.85
C GLY A 73 8.66 -14.59 -8.40
N GLU A 74 9.13 -13.56 -9.12
CA GLU A 74 10.30 -12.75 -8.72
C GLU A 74 9.98 -11.79 -7.56
N GLN A 75 8.72 -11.37 -7.44
CA GLN A 75 8.18 -10.55 -6.34
C GLN A 75 7.50 -11.41 -5.25
N SER A 76 7.95 -12.65 -5.05
CA SER A 76 7.34 -13.54 -4.06
C SER A 76 7.55 -13.03 -2.63
N TRP A 77 6.74 -13.55 -1.70
CA TRP A 77 6.91 -13.31 -0.26
C TRP A 77 8.33 -13.58 0.25
N ASP A 78 9.07 -14.50 -0.39
CA ASP A 78 10.46 -14.79 -0.01
C ASP A 78 11.42 -13.64 -0.36
N SER A 79 11.17 -12.94 -1.47
CA SER A 79 11.93 -11.74 -1.88
C SER A 79 11.69 -10.55 -0.95
N LEU A 80 10.53 -10.54 -0.27
CA LEU A 80 10.15 -9.49 0.67
C LEU A 80 10.76 -9.70 2.06
N LYS A 81 11.23 -10.92 2.42
CA LYS A 81 11.77 -11.23 3.76
C LYS A 81 12.96 -10.39 4.18
N SER A 82 13.74 -9.90 3.23
CA SER A 82 14.89 -9.03 3.50
C SER A 82 14.50 -7.57 3.72
N ARG A 83 13.24 -7.19 3.50
CA ARG A 83 12.76 -5.81 3.62
C ARG A 83 12.32 -5.51 5.06
N PRO A 84 12.66 -4.34 5.60
CA PRO A 84 12.20 -3.89 6.92
C PRO A 84 10.68 -3.89 7.10
N LEU A 85 9.93 -3.64 6.02
CA LEU A 85 8.45 -3.66 6.01
C LEU A 85 7.82 -5.05 5.93
N TYR A 86 8.62 -6.13 5.93
CA TYR A 86 8.11 -7.50 5.74
C TYR A 86 7.04 -7.90 6.76
N GLU A 87 7.21 -7.53 8.03
CA GLU A 87 6.24 -7.86 9.08
C GLU A 87 4.88 -7.20 8.83
N VAL A 88 4.89 -5.94 8.37
CA VAL A 88 3.67 -5.23 7.98
C VAL A 88 3.05 -5.90 6.75
N LEU A 89 3.83 -6.19 5.71
CA LEU A 89 3.32 -6.82 4.48
C LEU A 89 2.71 -8.20 4.76
N ARG A 90 3.31 -8.98 5.66
CA ARG A 90 2.82 -10.30 6.06
C ARG A 90 1.44 -10.22 6.73
N GLU A 91 1.16 -9.15 7.47
CA GLU A 91 -0.14 -8.92 8.11
C GLU A 91 -1.28 -8.85 7.08
N TYR A 92 -1.01 -8.30 5.88
CA TYR A 92 -1.98 -8.14 4.79
C TYR A 92 -1.95 -9.25 3.75
N LYS A 93 -1.35 -10.41 4.07
CA LYS A 93 -1.24 -11.53 3.13
C LYS A 93 -2.60 -12.06 2.65
N ASP A 94 -3.63 -11.95 3.47
CA ASP A 94 -5.01 -12.33 3.14
C ASP A 94 -5.65 -11.40 2.09
N VAL A 95 -5.27 -10.13 2.07
CA VAL A 95 -5.75 -9.13 1.08
C VAL A 95 -4.99 -9.25 -0.24
N LEU A 96 -3.76 -9.77 -0.22
CA LEU A 96 -2.89 -9.94 -1.39
C LEU A 96 -2.57 -11.43 -1.61
N PRO A 97 -3.55 -12.24 -2.04
CA PRO A 97 -3.33 -13.67 -2.23
C PRO A 97 -2.38 -13.95 -3.41
N ASP A 98 -1.57 -15.01 -3.27
CA ASP A 98 -0.61 -15.45 -4.28
C ASP A 98 -1.28 -15.93 -5.58
N ASP A 99 -2.49 -16.48 -5.45
CA ASP A 99 -3.34 -16.93 -6.55
C ASP A 99 -4.70 -16.25 -6.49
N ILE A 100 -5.31 -16.03 -7.65
CA ILE A 100 -6.69 -15.53 -7.71
C ILE A 100 -7.61 -16.67 -7.23
N PRO A 101 -8.41 -16.47 -6.18
CA PRO A 101 -9.33 -17.51 -5.71
C PRO A 101 -10.36 -17.84 -6.80
N ALA A 102 -10.70 -19.12 -6.93
CA ALA A 102 -11.74 -19.57 -7.86
C ALA A 102 -13.15 -19.14 -7.42
N GLU A 103 -13.33 -18.89 -6.12
CA GLU A 103 -14.58 -18.42 -5.54
C GLU A 103 -14.77 -16.92 -5.76
N LEU A 104 -16.02 -16.51 -6.01
CA LEU A 104 -16.36 -15.09 -6.07
C LEU A 104 -16.15 -14.46 -4.69
N PRO A 105 -15.71 -13.19 -4.63
CA PRO A 105 -15.68 -12.44 -3.38
C PRO A 105 -17.06 -12.46 -2.71
N GLN A 106 -17.07 -12.43 -1.37
CA GLN A 106 -18.30 -12.30 -0.61
C GLN A 106 -19.14 -11.11 -1.12
N ASP A 107 -20.43 -11.34 -1.37
CA ASP A 107 -21.35 -10.27 -1.77
C ASP A 107 -21.42 -9.22 -0.65
N LYS A 108 -20.96 -7.99 -0.96
CA LYS A 108 -20.97 -6.85 -0.04
C LYS A 108 -22.24 -6.00 -0.17
N GLY A 109 -23.26 -6.50 -0.88
CA GLY A 109 -24.52 -5.80 -1.12
C GLY A 109 -24.43 -4.70 -2.19
N VAL A 110 -23.30 -4.61 -2.90
CA VAL A 110 -23.09 -3.69 -4.02
C VAL A 110 -22.95 -4.53 -5.29
N GLN A 111 -23.99 -4.51 -6.12
CA GLN A 111 -24.00 -5.21 -7.40
C GLN A 111 -23.89 -4.19 -8.53
N HIS A 112 -23.14 -4.54 -9.57
CA HIS A 112 -23.02 -3.70 -10.76
C HIS A 112 -24.25 -3.90 -11.64
N GLU A 113 -25.08 -2.87 -11.74
CA GLU A 113 -26.22 -2.82 -12.66
C GLU A 113 -25.85 -1.97 -13.87
N ILE A 114 -26.13 -2.48 -15.07
CA ILE A 114 -25.94 -1.74 -16.32
C ILE A 114 -27.31 -1.32 -16.83
N ASP A 115 -27.65 -0.05 -16.61
CA ASP A 115 -28.86 0.54 -17.14
C ASP A 115 -28.83 0.57 -18.66
N ARG A 116 -29.79 -0.11 -19.28
CA ARG A 116 -29.97 -0.09 -20.73
C ARG A 116 -30.99 0.97 -21.07
N VAL A 117 -30.65 1.84 -22.02
CA VAL A 117 -31.62 2.81 -22.55
C VAL A 117 -32.83 2.04 -23.11
N PRO A 118 -34.08 2.40 -22.72
CA PRO A 118 -35.27 1.73 -23.24
C PRO A 118 -35.28 1.69 -24.77
N GLY A 119 -35.57 0.53 -25.35
CA GLY A 119 -35.50 0.30 -26.80
C GLY A 119 -34.14 -0.16 -27.33
N THR A 120 -33.10 -0.25 -26.49
CA THR A 120 -31.79 -0.79 -26.90
C THR A 120 -31.87 -2.29 -27.21
N LYS A 121 -31.49 -2.66 -28.43
CA LYS A 121 -31.37 -4.07 -28.84
C LYS A 121 -30.03 -4.66 -28.41
N TYR A 122 -29.98 -5.97 -28.18
CA TYR A 122 -28.72 -6.66 -27.95
C TYR A 122 -27.93 -6.75 -29.26
N CYS A 123 -26.64 -6.47 -29.20
CA CYS A 123 -25.73 -6.69 -30.32
C CYS A 123 -25.26 -8.15 -30.30
N VAL A 124 -25.44 -8.86 -31.41
CA VAL A 124 -24.87 -10.20 -31.61
C VAL A 124 -23.82 -10.11 -32.70
N THR A 125 -22.57 -10.34 -32.34
CA THR A 125 -21.45 -10.40 -33.27
C THR A 125 -20.95 -11.84 -33.38
N ARG A 126 -20.76 -12.34 -34.59
CA ARG A 126 -20.08 -13.63 -34.79
C ARG A 126 -18.65 -13.52 -34.29
N GLN A 127 -18.20 -14.53 -33.53
CA GLN A 127 -16.81 -14.62 -33.13
C GLN A 127 -15.91 -14.80 -34.36
N TRP A 128 -14.81 -14.05 -34.41
CA TRP A 128 -13.81 -14.20 -35.45
C TRP A 128 -13.14 -15.57 -35.40
N SER A 129 -12.79 -16.12 -36.56
CA SER A 129 -12.04 -17.37 -36.64
C SER A 129 -10.67 -17.20 -35.97
N LEU A 130 -10.41 -17.98 -34.91
CA LEU A 130 -9.14 -18.00 -34.22
C LEU A 130 -8.31 -19.22 -34.64
N PRO A 131 -6.97 -19.12 -34.69
CA PRO A 131 -6.10 -20.28 -34.86
C PRO A 131 -6.37 -21.34 -33.79
N ARG A 132 -6.26 -22.63 -34.17
CA ARG A 132 -6.55 -23.77 -33.28
C ARG A 132 -5.76 -23.74 -31.98
N GLU A 133 -4.49 -23.31 -32.03
CA GLU A 133 -3.64 -23.17 -30.85
C GLU A 133 -4.18 -22.14 -29.85
N ARG A 134 -4.70 -21.00 -30.34
CA ARG A 134 -5.30 -19.98 -29.49
C ARG A 134 -6.61 -20.47 -28.88
N VAL A 135 -7.44 -21.16 -29.66
CA VAL A 135 -8.68 -21.77 -29.16
C VAL A 135 -8.36 -22.76 -28.05
N LYS A 136 -7.38 -23.66 -28.26
CA LYS A 136 -6.95 -24.63 -27.26
C LYS A 136 -6.44 -23.96 -25.98
N ALA A 137 -5.65 -22.90 -26.09
CA ALA A 137 -5.15 -22.16 -24.92
C ALA A 137 -6.29 -21.51 -24.11
N ILE A 138 -7.31 -20.98 -24.80
CA ILE A 138 -8.51 -20.42 -24.15
C ILE A 138 -9.30 -21.53 -23.46
N ASP A 139 -9.54 -22.65 -24.14
CA ASP A 139 -10.26 -23.80 -23.57
C ASP A 139 -9.54 -24.37 -22.33
N ASP A 140 -8.22 -24.52 -22.39
CA ASP A 140 -7.41 -25.01 -21.29
C ASP A 140 -7.40 -24.02 -20.10
N PHE A 141 -7.54 -22.71 -20.35
CA PHE A 141 -7.68 -21.71 -19.29
C PHE A 141 -9.02 -21.85 -18.55
N PHE A 142 -10.12 -22.00 -19.28
CA PHE A 142 -11.45 -22.15 -18.68
C PHE A 142 -11.64 -23.49 -17.97
N LYS A 143 -11.01 -24.56 -18.46
CA LYS A 143 -11.02 -25.87 -17.75
C LYS A 143 -10.27 -25.86 -16.42
N LYS A 144 -9.26 -25.00 -16.26
CA LYS A 144 -8.47 -24.88 -15.03
C LYS A 144 -9.14 -24.01 -13.96
N SER A 145 -10.14 -23.23 -14.35
CA SER A 145 -10.85 -22.27 -13.49
C SER A 145 -12.25 -22.74 -13.08
N SER A 146 -12.66 -23.93 -13.50
CA SER A 146 -13.86 -24.65 -13.04
C SER A 146 -13.47 -25.77 -12.09
#